data_AF-A0A1T3NIH0-F1
#
_entry.id   AF-A0A1T3NIH0-F1
#
_cell.length_a   1.000
_cell.length_b   1.000
_cell.length_c   1.000
_cell.angle_alpha   90.00
_cell.angle_beta   90.00
_cell.angle_gamma   90.00
#
_symmetry.space_group_name_H-M   'P 1'
#
loop_
_entity.id
_entity.type
_entity.pdbx_description
1 polymer ?
#
loop_
_entity_poly.entity_id
_entity_poly.type
_entity_poly.pdbx_seq_one_letter_code
_entity_poly.pdbx_strand_id
1 'polypeptide(L)'
;MAVVVEPVVSVEKLREVLAEGVEQPALDYKGTLDLAEKRDLVDITKDVAAMQALDEGGYLVIGADHGISTGLLTERHAATFDEAKLHPKLQMYIPEVVIQSAWHAIDGNWLVLIYVAPSPDGCCVFKSEGAYQDGKRSRTVFLPGDVFVRHGTSSERWDQGDVARIWRRAIGAHKEEWRRELSRELAAQAALGKSAASVRDRPTTALTWQLDQEVFDASILEYLRADDDIPLRRFVLTVPTQAIEVLRTTPDELPTLLGRVASLTAIGMTYKRERWALEGVDALLGVYSLGENLHTTIPNTPVSAADLWITVLDHVYALGALAVRMRNWPMLRVLADRRGTDHGFHSNGSWLRHGLTAAARAGLFHSSGLIAAARNAVRRIEALL
;
A
#
# COMPACT_ATOMS: atom_id res chain seq x y z
N MET A 1 12.73 42.94 -4.17
CA MET A 1 13.07 41.84 -3.24
C MET A 1 13.40 40.63 -4.14
N ALA A 2 13.77 39.45 -3.64
CA ALA A 2 13.77 38.29 -4.55
C ALA A 2 12.31 37.82 -4.68
N VAL A 3 11.84 37.52 -5.90
CA VAL A 3 10.50 36.91 -6.09
C VAL A 3 10.45 35.59 -5.33
N VAL A 4 9.41 35.41 -4.52
CA VAL A 4 9.10 34.12 -3.89
C VAL A 4 8.27 33.31 -4.88
N VAL A 5 8.75 32.13 -5.26
CA VAL A 5 8.08 31.29 -6.27
C VAL A 5 7.23 30.21 -5.59
N GLU A 6 5.92 30.23 -5.86
CA GLU A 6 4.95 29.29 -5.30
C GLU A 6 3.94 28.86 -6.37
N PRO A 7 3.31 27.68 -6.26
CA PRO A 7 2.28 27.24 -7.22
C PRO A 7 0.94 27.97 -6.97
N VAL A 8 0.97 29.30 -7.13
CA VAL A 8 -0.14 30.22 -6.89
C VAL A 8 -0.19 31.24 -8.03
N VAL A 9 -1.35 31.37 -8.66
CA VAL A 9 -1.59 32.29 -9.79
C VAL A 9 -2.73 33.28 -9.48
N SER A 10 -2.90 33.68 -8.22
CA SER A 10 -3.96 34.59 -7.81
C SER A 10 -3.72 36.05 -8.23
N VAL A 11 -4.74 36.90 -8.12
CA VAL A 11 -4.62 38.35 -8.40
C VAL A 11 -3.62 39.00 -7.45
N GLU A 12 -3.60 38.59 -6.18
CA GLU A 12 -2.66 39.07 -5.16
C GLU A 12 -1.23 38.75 -5.56
N LYS A 13 -0.99 37.51 -5.99
CA LYS A 13 0.34 37.10 -6.46
C LYS A 13 0.76 37.88 -7.70
N LEU A 14 -0.16 38.09 -8.65
CA LEU A 14 0.11 38.93 -9.82
C LEU A 14 0.50 40.37 -9.42
N ARG A 15 -0.20 40.99 -8.47
CA ARG A 15 0.18 42.33 -7.97
C ARG A 15 1.55 42.34 -7.30
N GLU A 16 1.87 41.30 -6.52
CA GLU A 16 3.17 41.12 -5.90
C GLU A 16 4.29 41.05 -6.96
N VAL A 17 4.16 40.16 -7.95
CA VAL A 17 5.18 40.06 -9.01
C VAL A 17 5.25 41.30 -9.89
N LEU A 18 4.17 42.04 -10.12
CA LEU A 18 4.23 43.32 -10.84
C LEU A 18 4.97 44.40 -10.03
N ALA A 19 4.81 44.40 -8.70
CA ALA A 19 5.45 45.38 -7.82
C ALA A 19 6.98 45.24 -7.78
N GLU A 20 7.54 44.08 -8.16
CA GLU A 20 8.99 43.89 -8.27
C GLU A 20 9.60 44.78 -9.36
N GLY A 21 8.89 45.02 -10.47
CA GLY A 21 9.26 45.99 -11.50
C GLY A 21 10.55 45.70 -12.27
N VAL A 22 11.24 44.60 -11.98
CA VAL A 22 12.48 44.19 -12.64
C VAL A 22 12.44 42.69 -12.93
N GLU A 23 12.99 42.31 -14.08
CA GLU A 23 13.15 40.90 -14.42
C GLU A 23 14.15 40.23 -13.49
N GLN A 24 13.88 38.97 -13.17
CA GLN A 24 14.72 38.11 -12.35
C GLN A 24 14.86 36.76 -13.05
N PRO A 25 15.82 35.89 -12.67
CA PRO A 25 15.89 34.56 -13.26
C PRO A 25 14.57 33.79 -13.23
N ALA A 26 13.82 33.94 -12.13
CA ALA A 26 12.52 33.31 -11.92
C ALA A 26 11.31 34.20 -12.27
N LEU A 27 11.50 35.37 -12.88
CA LEU A 27 10.41 36.29 -13.24
C LEU A 27 10.71 37.00 -14.57
N ASP A 28 9.82 36.82 -15.55
CA ASP A 28 10.00 37.34 -16.90
C ASP A 28 8.70 37.99 -17.40
N TYR A 29 8.82 39.21 -17.93
CA TYR A 29 7.68 40.00 -18.41
C TYR A 29 7.63 39.99 -19.94
N LYS A 30 6.46 39.71 -20.50
CA LYS A 30 6.22 39.78 -21.94
C LYS A 30 5.15 40.84 -22.22
N GLY A 31 5.55 41.96 -22.81
CA GLY A 31 4.64 43.07 -23.10
C GLY A 31 3.50 42.69 -24.07
N THR A 32 3.83 41.90 -25.09
CA THR A 32 2.89 41.30 -26.06
C THR A 32 3.33 39.87 -26.36
N LEU A 33 2.38 38.94 -26.45
CA LEU A 33 2.66 37.56 -26.85
C LEU A 33 1.41 36.94 -27.46
N ASP A 34 1.50 36.43 -28.70
CA ASP A 34 0.42 35.75 -29.40
C ASP A 34 0.69 34.26 -29.62
N LEU A 35 -0.06 33.40 -28.93
CA LEU A 35 0.08 31.94 -29.06
C LEU A 35 -0.38 31.40 -30.43
N ALA A 36 -1.00 32.20 -31.28
CA ALA A 36 -1.27 31.85 -32.68
C ALA A 36 -0.03 32.06 -33.57
N GLU A 37 0.87 32.98 -33.18
CA GLU A 37 2.11 33.23 -33.88
C GLU A 37 3.18 32.21 -33.48
N LYS A 38 3.72 31.51 -34.49
CA LYS A 38 4.69 30.43 -34.24
C LYS A 38 5.95 30.93 -33.56
N ARG A 39 6.37 32.17 -33.87
CA ARG A 39 7.52 32.83 -33.24
C ARG A 39 7.34 32.91 -31.73
N ASP A 40 6.23 33.50 -31.30
CA ASP A 40 5.91 33.74 -29.89
C ASP A 40 5.71 32.43 -29.14
N LEU A 41 5.10 31.42 -29.77
CA LEU A 41 4.97 30.08 -29.20
C LEU A 41 6.34 29.41 -28.99
N VAL A 42 7.26 29.52 -29.95
CA VAL A 42 8.61 28.96 -29.82
C VAL A 42 9.39 29.72 -28.74
N ASP A 43 9.30 31.04 -28.71
CA ASP A 43 10.00 31.87 -27.73
C ASP A 43 9.50 31.61 -26.30
N ILE A 44 8.18 31.54 -26.05
CA ILE A 44 7.65 31.19 -24.72
C ILE A 44 8.04 29.77 -24.32
N THR A 45 8.08 28.82 -25.25
CA THR A 45 8.44 27.44 -24.91
C THR A 45 9.90 27.35 -24.47
N LYS A 46 10.80 28.11 -25.09
CA LYS A 46 12.19 28.25 -24.66
C LYS A 46 12.28 28.80 -23.23
N ASP A 47 11.51 29.85 -22.92
CA ASP A 47 11.54 30.48 -21.59
C ASP A 47 10.93 29.57 -20.51
N VAL A 48 9.85 28.85 -20.82
CA VAL A 48 9.27 27.82 -19.96
C VAL A 48 10.29 26.70 -19.68
N ALA A 49 10.95 26.17 -20.71
CA ALA A 49 11.95 25.12 -20.53
C ALA A 49 13.14 25.58 -19.68
N ALA A 50 13.58 26.84 -19.86
CA ALA A 50 14.64 27.43 -19.06
C ALA A 50 14.22 27.62 -17.58
N MET A 51 12.97 28.01 -17.32
CA MET A 51 12.45 28.12 -15.95
C MET A 51 12.31 26.77 -15.25
N GLN A 52 12.00 25.69 -15.96
CA GLN A 52 11.97 24.34 -15.37
C GLN A 52 13.34 23.89 -14.82
N ALA A 53 14.44 24.49 -15.29
CA ALA A 53 15.79 24.25 -14.79
C ALA A 53 16.14 25.08 -13.53
N LEU A 54 15.24 25.92 -13.02
CA LEU A 54 15.38 26.61 -11.73
C LEU A 54 14.86 25.75 -10.58
N ASP A 55 15.36 25.99 -9.36
CA ASP A 55 15.05 25.15 -8.19
C ASP A 55 13.59 25.24 -7.76
N GLU A 56 13.02 26.44 -7.81
CA GLU A 56 11.62 26.71 -7.45
C GLU A 56 10.73 26.91 -8.68
N GLY A 57 11.30 26.85 -9.90
CA GLY A 57 10.61 27.22 -11.13
C GLY A 57 10.61 28.75 -11.36
N GLY A 58 9.52 29.28 -11.91
CA GLY A 58 9.39 30.72 -12.14
C GLY A 58 8.02 31.18 -12.64
N TYR A 59 7.91 32.48 -12.87
CA TYR A 59 6.70 33.14 -13.37
C TYR A 59 6.93 33.88 -14.68
N LEU A 60 6.02 33.68 -15.63
CA LEU A 60 5.87 34.52 -16.81
C LEU A 60 4.64 35.41 -16.64
N VAL A 61 4.81 36.71 -16.86
CA VAL A 61 3.73 37.69 -16.84
C VAL A 61 3.51 38.23 -18.24
N ILE A 62 2.34 37.97 -18.82
CA ILE A 62 1.98 38.44 -20.18
C ILE A 62 1.10 39.67 -20.09
N GLY A 63 1.37 40.67 -20.93
CA GLY A 63 0.68 41.95 -20.94
C GLY A 63 1.33 43.02 -20.04
N ALA A 64 2.55 42.77 -19.57
CA ALA A 64 3.33 43.70 -18.77
C ALA A 64 4.77 43.83 -19.30
N ASP A 65 5.37 44.97 -19.03
CA ASP A 65 6.78 45.27 -19.30
C ASP A 65 7.36 45.94 -18.04
N HIS A 66 8.39 45.33 -17.44
CA HIS A 66 8.99 45.80 -16.19
C HIS A 66 7.96 46.13 -15.09
N GLY A 67 6.97 45.25 -14.90
CA GLY A 67 5.90 45.42 -13.91
C GLY A 67 4.78 46.40 -14.28
N ILE A 68 4.88 47.08 -15.43
CA ILE A 68 3.86 48.02 -15.90
C ILE A 68 2.98 47.33 -16.95
N SER A 69 1.66 47.37 -16.77
CA SER A 69 0.76 46.81 -17.79
C SER A 69 0.86 47.59 -19.10
N THR A 70 0.96 46.88 -20.22
CA THR A 70 1.05 47.49 -21.55
C THR A 70 -0.33 47.92 -22.08
N GLY A 71 -1.41 47.36 -21.54
CA GLY A 71 -2.79 47.58 -22.03
C GLY A 71 -3.07 47.01 -23.43
N LEU A 72 -2.13 46.24 -23.99
CA LEU A 72 -2.23 45.70 -25.36
C LEU A 72 -2.97 44.35 -25.41
N LEU A 73 -3.11 43.67 -24.27
CA LEU A 73 -3.76 42.37 -24.20
C LEU A 73 -5.28 42.53 -24.07
N THR A 74 -6.03 41.87 -24.96
CA THR A 74 -7.49 41.82 -24.91
C THR A 74 -7.96 40.61 -24.11
N GLU A 75 -9.18 40.65 -23.57
CA GLU A 75 -9.78 39.52 -22.83
C GLU A 75 -9.77 38.22 -23.66
N ARG A 76 -10.14 38.31 -24.95
CA ARG A 76 -10.14 37.16 -25.86
C ARG A 76 -8.75 36.56 -26.03
N HIS A 77 -7.73 37.41 -26.06
CA HIS A 77 -6.34 36.98 -26.16
C HIS A 77 -5.89 36.34 -24.84
N ALA A 78 -6.14 36.98 -23.70
CA ALA A 78 -5.82 36.44 -22.38
C ALA A 78 -6.45 35.04 -22.15
N ALA A 79 -7.68 34.83 -22.61
CA ALA A 79 -8.38 33.53 -22.53
C ALA A 79 -7.75 32.40 -23.38
N THR A 80 -6.77 32.69 -24.24
CA THR A 80 -6.00 31.67 -24.96
C THR A 80 -4.90 31.05 -24.10
N PHE A 81 -4.54 31.70 -22.99
CA PHE A 81 -3.52 31.25 -22.04
C PHE A 81 -4.07 30.36 -20.91
N ASP A 82 -5.33 29.96 -20.99
CA ASP A 82 -5.87 28.92 -20.11
C ASP A 82 -5.03 27.63 -20.21
N GLU A 83 -4.85 26.94 -19.08
CA GLU A 83 -3.95 25.80 -18.95
C GLU A 83 -4.26 24.71 -19.99
N ALA A 84 -5.55 24.43 -20.22
CA ALA A 84 -5.99 23.39 -21.17
C ALA A 84 -5.65 23.72 -22.65
N LYS A 85 -5.40 24.99 -22.97
CA LYS A 85 -5.00 25.43 -24.33
C LYS A 85 -3.51 25.61 -24.47
N LEU A 86 -2.84 26.12 -23.43
CA LEU A 86 -1.41 26.36 -23.43
C LEU A 86 -0.63 25.05 -23.35
N HIS A 87 -1.05 24.14 -22.46
CA HIS A 87 -0.34 22.90 -22.19
C HIS A 87 -0.12 22.02 -23.44
N PRO A 88 -1.15 21.72 -24.27
CA PRO A 88 -0.95 20.94 -25.49
C PRO A 88 0.02 21.59 -26.49
N LYS A 89 0.06 22.93 -26.55
CA LYS A 89 0.95 23.65 -27.47
C LYS A 89 2.41 23.53 -27.05
N LEU A 90 2.70 23.67 -25.74
CA LEU A 90 4.04 23.47 -25.19
C LEU A 90 4.49 22.02 -25.35
N GLN A 91 3.59 21.06 -25.09
CA GLN A 91 3.84 19.63 -25.24
C GLN A 91 4.18 19.21 -26.67
N MET A 92 4.04 20.05 -27.70
CA MET A 92 4.56 19.74 -29.02
C MET A 92 6.10 19.72 -29.04
N TYR A 93 6.75 20.53 -28.19
CA TYR A 93 8.19 20.77 -28.22
C TYR A 93 8.93 20.22 -27.01
N ILE A 94 8.26 20.16 -25.86
CA ILE A 94 8.84 19.71 -24.58
C ILE A 94 8.09 18.50 -24.01
N PRO A 95 8.73 17.68 -23.13
CA PRO A 95 8.10 16.56 -22.44
C PRO A 95 7.07 17.04 -21.39
N GLU A 96 6.80 16.25 -20.36
CA GLU A 96 5.87 16.63 -19.29
C GLU A 96 6.21 18.01 -18.72
N VAL A 97 5.22 18.90 -18.72
CA VAL A 97 5.31 20.26 -18.21
C VAL A 97 4.21 20.46 -17.19
N VAL A 98 4.58 20.97 -16.02
CA VAL A 98 3.64 21.35 -14.96
C VAL A 98 3.61 22.86 -14.91
N ILE A 99 2.48 23.43 -15.34
CA ILE A 99 2.22 24.87 -15.33
C ILE A 99 0.88 25.13 -14.68
N GLN A 100 0.72 26.32 -14.13
CA GLN A 100 -0.60 26.86 -13.78
C GLN A 100 -0.71 28.21 -14.44
N SER A 101 -1.88 28.54 -14.98
CA SER A 101 -2.11 29.84 -15.59
C SER A 101 -3.43 30.43 -15.17
N ALA A 102 -3.43 31.75 -14.98
CA ALA A 102 -4.64 32.51 -14.74
C ALA A 102 -4.52 33.88 -15.40
N TRP A 103 -5.64 34.42 -15.85
CA TRP A 103 -5.74 35.77 -16.39
C TRP A 103 -6.59 36.63 -15.46
N HIS A 104 -6.18 37.88 -15.31
CA HIS A 104 -6.76 38.83 -14.37
C HIS A 104 -6.91 40.21 -15.01
N ALA A 105 -7.93 40.95 -14.59
CA ALA A 105 -8.06 42.38 -14.91
C ALA A 105 -7.50 43.21 -13.75
N ILE A 106 -6.51 44.06 -14.04
CA ILE A 106 -5.98 45.05 -13.09
C ILE A 106 -6.07 46.42 -13.76
N ASP A 107 -6.74 47.36 -13.10
CA ASP A 107 -6.93 48.74 -13.58
C ASP A 107 -7.48 48.83 -15.02
N GLY A 108 -8.36 47.87 -15.39
CA GLY A 108 -8.97 47.79 -16.71
C GLY A 108 -8.11 47.12 -17.79
N ASN A 109 -6.88 46.72 -17.48
CA ASN A 109 -5.99 46.00 -18.38
C ASN A 109 -5.95 44.50 -18.07
N TRP A 110 -5.92 43.68 -19.11
CA TRP A 110 -5.82 42.23 -18.97
C TRP A 110 -4.36 41.79 -18.88
N LEU A 111 -4.08 40.89 -17.95
CA LEU A 111 -2.76 40.34 -17.68
C LEU A 111 -2.89 38.84 -17.47
N VAL A 112 -1.85 38.09 -17.84
CA VAL A 112 -1.78 36.64 -17.58
C VAL A 112 -0.60 36.38 -16.67
N LEU A 113 -0.83 35.60 -15.62
CA LEU A 113 0.22 35.03 -14.78
C LEU A 113 0.33 33.54 -15.09
N ILE A 114 1.53 33.10 -15.44
CA ILE A 114 1.84 31.68 -15.67
C ILE A 114 2.91 31.28 -14.68
N TYR A 115 2.58 30.36 -13.79
CA TYR A 115 3.55 29.65 -12.97
C TYR A 115 4.11 28.47 -13.75
N VAL A 116 5.43 28.31 -13.74
CA VAL A 116 6.17 27.18 -14.31
C VAL A 116 6.84 26.45 -13.18
N ALA A 117 6.45 25.18 -12.94
CA ALA A 117 7.06 24.37 -11.91
C ALA A 117 8.46 23.88 -12.31
N PRO A 118 9.35 23.59 -11.34
CA PRO A 118 10.64 22.97 -11.62
C PRO A 118 10.45 21.57 -12.21
N SER A 119 11.32 21.17 -13.16
CA SER A 119 11.34 19.80 -13.68
C SER A 119 11.84 18.83 -12.60
N PRO A 120 11.13 17.69 -12.36
CA PRO A 120 11.59 16.64 -11.47
C PRO A 120 12.98 16.10 -11.85
N ASP A 121 13.26 16.00 -13.14
CA ASP A 121 14.54 15.52 -13.69
C ASP A 121 15.65 16.58 -13.67
N GLY A 122 15.34 17.76 -13.13
CA GLY A 122 16.30 18.86 -13.00
C GLY A 122 16.32 19.82 -14.19
N CYS A 123 15.93 19.38 -15.38
CA CYS A 123 15.85 20.22 -16.57
C CYS A 123 14.85 19.69 -17.59
N CYS A 124 14.61 20.46 -18.65
CA CYS A 124 13.74 20.07 -19.75
C CYS A 124 14.56 19.87 -21.02
N VAL A 125 14.48 18.67 -21.61
CA VAL A 125 15.12 18.33 -22.89
C VAL A 125 14.10 18.48 -24.02
N PHE A 126 14.40 19.29 -25.01
CA PHE A 126 13.51 19.48 -26.16
C PHE A 126 13.38 18.20 -26.98
N LYS A 127 12.16 17.86 -27.42
CA LYS A 127 11.88 16.66 -28.24
C LYS A 127 11.58 16.95 -29.70
N SER A 128 11.44 18.23 -30.08
CA SER A 128 11.10 18.63 -31.45
C SER A 128 11.75 19.97 -31.79
N GLU A 129 11.93 20.24 -33.08
CA GLU A 129 12.49 21.50 -33.56
C GLU A 129 11.52 22.68 -33.38
N GLY A 130 12.02 23.78 -32.84
CA GLY A 130 11.33 25.06 -32.76
C GLY A 130 11.93 26.04 -33.76
N ALA A 131 11.27 26.19 -34.91
CA ALA A 131 11.67 27.13 -35.95
C ALA A 131 10.48 27.91 -36.51
N TYR A 132 10.71 29.18 -36.85
CA TYR A 132 9.72 30.08 -37.43
C TYR A 132 10.31 30.87 -38.61
N GLN A 133 9.43 31.44 -39.44
CA GLN A 133 9.84 32.28 -40.56
C GLN A 133 9.94 33.74 -40.11
N ASP A 134 11.08 34.37 -40.33
CA ASP A 134 11.33 35.79 -40.14
C ASP A 134 11.51 36.45 -41.52
N GLY A 135 10.38 36.89 -42.09
CA GLY A 135 10.30 37.33 -43.48
C GLY A 135 10.62 36.20 -44.47
N LYS A 136 11.79 36.26 -45.12
CA LYS A 136 12.26 35.24 -46.08
C LYS A 136 13.25 34.24 -45.47
N ARG A 137 13.65 34.43 -44.21
CA ARG A 137 14.66 33.59 -43.56
C ARG A 137 13.98 32.68 -42.54
N SER A 138 14.28 31.39 -42.59
CA SER A 138 13.93 30.47 -41.50
C SER A 138 14.89 30.68 -40.34
N ARG A 139 14.35 30.88 -39.13
CA ARG A 139 15.13 30.98 -37.89
C ARG A 139 14.77 29.82 -36.98
N THR A 140 15.77 29.00 -36.66
CA THR A 140 15.66 27.93 -35.68
C THR A 140 16.10 28.45 -34.32
N VAL A 141 15.26 28.26 -33.30
CA VAL A 141 15.52 28.66 -31.91
C VAL A 141 16.13 27.49 -31.13
N PHE A 142 15.54 26.30 -31.27
CA PHE A 142 15.99 25.08 -30.62
C PHE A 142 15.78 23.84 -31.49
N LEU A 143 16.59 22.81 -31.23
CA LEU A 143 16.55 21.50 -31.86
C LEU A 143 16.20 20.40 -30.84
N PRO A 144 15.78 19.21 -31.30
CA PRO A 144 15.68 18.04 -30.43
C PRO A 144 17.00 17.78 -29.69
N GLY A 145 16.94 17.58 -28.38
CA GLY A 145 18.09 17.38 -27.51
C GLY A 145 18.68 18.67 -26.91
N ASP A 146 18.26 19.85 -27.37
CA ASP A 146 18.67 21.10 -26.72
C ASP A 146 18.13 21.15 -25.27
N VAL A 147 18.91 21.78 -24.38
CA VAL A 147 18.53 22.09 -23.00
C VAL A 147 18.82 23.55 -22.77
N PHE A 148 17.82 24.27 -22.25
CA PHE A 148 17.93 25.68 -21.91
C PHE A 148 17.89 25.87 -20.39
N VAL A 149 18.64 26.86 -19.92
CA VAL A 149 18.75 27.26 -18.52
C VAL A 149 18.67 28.78 -18.40
N ARG A 150 18.41 29.27 -17.19
CA ARG A 150 18.46 30.70 -16.87
C ARG A 150 19.85 31.11 -16.41
N HIS A 151 20.45 32.05 -17.15
CA HIS A 151 21.64 32.80 -16.74
C HIS A 151 21.26 34.27 -16.55
N GLY A 152 21.05 34.67 -15.29
CA GLY A 152 20.38 35.94 -15.01
C GLY A 152 18.96 35.90 -15.58
N THR A 153 18.58 36.92 -16.35
CA THR A 153 17.26 37.02 -16.99
C THR A 153 17.22 36.35 -18.38
N SER A 154 18.34 35.84 -18.89
CA SER A 154 18.40 35.25 -20.24
C SER A 154 18.22 33.73 -20.23
N SER A 155 17.47 33.25 -21.23
CA SER A 155 17.31 31.82 -21.53
C SER A 155 18.36 31.37 -22.55
N GLU A 156 19.36 30.62 -22.09
CA GLU A 156 20.54 30.20 -22.87
C GLU A 156 20.68 28.68 -22.91
N ARG A 157 21.43 28.15 -23.88
CA ARG A 157 21.79 26.72 -23.87
C ARG A 157 22.70 26.45 -22.67
N TRP A 158 22.48 25.32 -22.01
CA TRP A 158 23.29 24.92 -20.86
C TRP A 158 24.76 24.68 -21.22
N ASP A 159 25.63 24.79 -20.22
CA ASP A 159 27.04 24.42 -20.31
C ASP A 159 27.41 23.32 -19.30
N GLN A 160 28.70 22.95 -19.25
CA GLN A 160 29.18 21.90 -18.36
C GLN A 160 29.00 22.22 -16.87
N GLY A 161 29.00 23.50 -16.49
CA GLY A 161 28.76 23.95 -15.12
C GLY A 161 27.30 23.73 -14.70
N ASP A 162 26.37 23.93 -15.63
CA ASP A 162 24.95 23.69 -15.41
C ASP A 162 24.61 22.23 -15.16
N VAL A 163 25.23 21.32 -15.92
CA VAL A 163 25.01 19.87 -15.82
C VAL A 163 25.19 19.39 -14.38
N ALA A 164 26.30 19.79 -13.74
CA ALA A 164 26.60 19.38 -12.37
C ALA A 164 25.60 19.94 -11.35
N ARG A 165 25.13 21.17 -11.56
CA ARG A 165 24.12 21.82 -10.71
C ARG A 165 22.77 21.11 -10.84
N ILE A 166 22.32 20.90 -12.07
CA ILE A 166 21.04 20.25 -12.41
C ILE A 166 20.98 18.83 -11.83
N TRP A 167 22.01 18.01 -12.05
CA TRP A 167 22.03 16.64 -11.52
C TRP A 167 22.08 16.59 -10.00
N ARG A 168 22.86 17.46 -9.36
CA ARG A 168 22.90 17.52 -7.89
C ARG A 168 21.52 17.79 -7.31
N ARG A 169 20.75 18.67 -7.95
CA ARG A 169 19.37 18.97 -7.58
C ARG A 169 18.44 17.78 -7.79
N ALA A 170 18.41 17.20 -8.99
CA ALA A 170 17.55 16.06 -9.31
C ALA A 170 17.80 14.89 -8.36
N ILE A 171 19.08 14.56 -8.12
CA ILE A 171 19.47 13.53 -7.14
C ILE A 171 19.03 13.91 -5.72
N GLY A 172 19.12 15.19 -5.35
CA GLY A 172 18.64 15.68 -4.05
C GLY A 172 17.14 15.48 -3.86
N ALA A 173 16.34 15.83 -4.86
CA ALA A 173 14.89 15.67 -4.85
C ALA A 173 14.48 14.19 -4.71
N HIS A 174 15.06 13.30 -5.53
CA HIS A 174 14.80 11.87 -5.43
C HIS A 174 15.27 11.25 -4.11
N LYS A 175 16.43 11.67 -3.59
CA LYS A 175 16.89 11.20 -2.26
C LYS A 175 15.90 11.54 -1.16
N GLU A 176 15.30 12.72 -1.22
CA GLU A 176 14.31 13.13 -0.23
C GLU A 176 13.00 12.36 -0.39
N GLU A 177 12.56 12.11 -1.62
CA GLU A 177 11.42 11.22 -1.90
C GLU A 177 11.65 9.82 -1.33
N TRP A 178 12.81 9.21 -1.62
CA TRP A 178 13.20 7.90 -1.08
C TRP A 178 13.29 7.90 0.45
N ARG A 179 13.78 8.99 1.08
CA ARG A 179 13.77 9.10 2.54
C ARG A 179 12.36 9.12 3.10
N ARG A 180 11.42 9.83 2.47
CA ARG A 180 10.02 9.88 2.90
C ARG A 180 9.33 8.54 2.69
N GLU A 181 9.65 7.81 1.63
CA GLU A 181 9.18 6.46 1.38
C GLU A 181 9.70 5.49 2.44
N LEU A 182 11.03 5.43 2.64
CA LEU A 182 11.65 4.61 3.68
C LEU A 182 11.12 4.94 5.08
N SER A 183 10.91 6.22 5.39
CA SER A 183 10.34 6.62 6.68
C SER A 183 8.90 6.13 6.85
N ARG A 184 8.10 6.14 5.78
CA ARG A 184 6.73 5.58 5.78
C ARG A 184 6.76 4.06 5.95
N GLU A 185 7.65 3.36 5.26
CA GLU A 185 7.82 1.92 5.41
C GLU A 185 8.28 1.53 6.81
N LEU A 186 9.29 2.23 7.35
CA LEU A 186 9.76 2.01 8.72
C LEU A 186 8.68 2.33 9.74
N ALA A 187 7.88 3.38 9.53
CA ALA A 187 6.74 3.68 10.40
C ALA A 187 5.67 2.58 10.34
N ALA A 188 5.38 2.05 9.15
CA ALA A 188 4.46 0.92 8.98
C ALA A 188 4.99 -0.35 9.65
N GLN A 189 6.27 -0.69 9.45
CA GLN A 189 6.94 -1.80 10.11
C GLN A 189 7.01 -1.62 11.63
N ALA A 190 7.27 -0.41 12.11
CA ALA A 190 7.26 -0.10 13.54
C ALA A 190 5.83 -0.17 14.11
N ALA A 191 4.79 0.15 13.34
CA ALA A 191 3.40 -0.02 13.75
C ALA A 191 3.00 -1.51 13.82
N LEU A 192 3.49 -2.34 12.89
CA LEU A 192 3.35 -3.79 12.94
C LEU A 192 4.14 -4.40 14.12
N GLY A 193 5.38 -3.95 14.33
CA GLY A 193 6.23 -4.36 15.45
C GLY A 193 5.71 -3.90 16.81
N LYS A 194 5.07 -2.72 16.89
CA LYS A 194 4.35 -2.26 18.09
C LYS A 194 3.04 -3.01 18.28
N SER A 195 2.36 -3.43 17.22
CA SER A 195 1.22 -4.36 17.33
C SER A 195 1.66 -5.70 17.92
N ALA A 196 2.84 -6.21 17.54
CA ALA A 196 3.43 -7.42 18.12
C ALA A 196 3.98 -7.21 19.55
N ALA A 197 4.62 -6.07 19.83
CA ALA A 197 5.15 -5.75 21.16
C ALA A 197 4.05 -5.37 22.16
N SER A 198 2.94 -4.77 21.71
CA SER A 198 1.75 -4.50 22.54
C SER A 198 0.96 -5.76 22.90
N VAL A 199 1.30 -6.92 22.32
CA VAL A 199 0.84 -8.22 22.84
C VAL A 199 1.41 -8.47 24.24
N ARG A 200 2.62 -8.00 24.56
CA ARG A 200 3.24 -8.17 25.89
C ARG A 200 2.59 -7.32 26.99
N ASP A 201 2.03 -6.16 26.65
CA ASP A 201 1.44 -5.21 27.60
C ASP A 201 -0.10 -5.30 27.66
N ARG A 202 -0.71 -6.14 26.83
CA ARG A 202 -2.15 -6.38 26.95
C ARG A 202 -2.41 -7.31 28.13
N PRO A 203 -3.50 -7.08 28.88
CA PRO A 203 -3.95 -8.04 29.88
C PRO A 203 -4.09 -9.42 29.24
N THR A 204 -4.02 -10.47 30.05
CA THR A 204 -4.05 -11.92 29.73
C THR A 204 -5.27 -12.38 28.89
N THR A 205 -6.09 -11.44 28.43
CA THR A 205 -7.21 -11.50 27.48
C THR A 205 -6.81 -11.39 26.01
N ALA A 206 -5.53 -11.18 25.67
CA ALA A 206 -5.12 -10.81 24.29
C ALA A 206 -5.09 -11.95 23.26
N LEU A 207 -4.94 -13.21 23.67
CA LEU A 207 -4.92 -14.34 22.74
C LEU A 207 -6.35 -14.85 22.49
N THR A 208 -6.91 -14.51 21.33
CA THR A 208 -8.23 -14.93 20.87
C THR A 208 -8.15 -15.57 19.50
N TRP A 209 -9.01 -16.56 19.22
CA TRP A 209 -9.06 -17.24 17.92
C TRP A 209 -9.49 -16.31 16.77
N GLN A 210 -10.13 -15.18 17.09
CA GLN A 210 -10.59 -14.18 16.13
C GLN A 210 -9.45 -13.32 15.54
N LEU A 211 -8.23 -13.44 16.07
CA LEU A 211 -7.06 -12.80 15.46
C LEU A 211 -6.80 -13.41 14.07
N ASP A 212 -6.28 -12.60 13.17
CA ASP A 212 -5.75 -13.06 11.89
C ASP A 212 -4.69 -14.16 12.10
N GLN A 213 -4.60 -15.12 11.17
CA GLN A 213 -3.74 -16.31 11.31
C GLN A 213 -2.28 -15.93 11.60
N GLU A 214 -1.72 -15.00 10.82
CA GLU A 214 -0.33 -14.56 10.98
C GLU A 214 -0.09 -13.91 12.35
N VAL A 215 -1.02 -13.07 12.81
CA VAL A 215 -0.94 -12.39 14.11
C VAL A 215 -1.05 -13.39 15.25
N PHE A 216 -1.93 -14.38 15.11
CA PHE A 216 -2.11 -15.45 16.09
C PHE A 216 -0.86 -16.31 16.23
N ASP A 217 -0.26 -16.73 15.11
CA ASP A 217 0.96 -17.55 15.10
C ASP A 217 2.16 -16.79 15.68
N ALA A 218 2.33 -15.51 15.29
CA ALA A 218 3.36 -14.65 15.85
C ALA A 218 3.18 -14.45 17.37
N SER A 219 1.94 -14.32 17.84
CA SER A 219 1.63 -14.19 19.27
C SER A 219 2.00 -15.46 20.04
N ILE A 220 1.67 -16.65 19.52
CA ILE A 220 2.06 -17.92 20.15
C ILE A 220 3.57 -18.03 20.26
N LEU A 221 4.29 -17.76 19.17
CA LEU A 221 5.74 -17.82 19.16
C LEU A 221 6.36 -16.89 20.20
N GLU A 222 5.82 -15.67 20.33
CA GLU A 222 6.31 -14.71 21.30
C GLU A 222 6.02 -15.14 22.74
N TYR A 223 4.83 -15.67 23.04
CA TYR A 223 4.53 -16.22 24.37
C TYR A 223 5.43 -17.41 24.72
N LEU A 224 5.68 -18.33 23.78
CA LEU A 224 6.58 -19.47 23.97
C LEU A 224 8.05 -19.06 24.13
N ARG A 225 8.44 -17.93 23.52
CA ARG A 225 9.79 -17.33 23.65
C ARG A 225 9.96 -16.64 25.00
N ALA A 226 8.90 -16.01 25.49
CA ALA A 226 8.87 -15.31 26.77
C ALA A 226 8.60 -16.24 27.97
N ASP A 227 8.28 -17.52 27.74
CA ASP A 227 7.84 -18.48 28.76
C ASP A 227 6.57 -18.01 29.51
N ASP A 228 5.73 -17.21 28.82
CA ASP A 228 4.44 -16.76 29.34
C ASP A 228 3.34 -17.73 28.95
N ASP A 229 3.13 -18.71 29.84
CA ASP A 229 2.19 -19.80 29.65
C ASP A 229 0.72 -19.39 29.85
N ILE A 230 0.43 -18.24 30.47
CA ILE A 230 -0.92 -17.93 30.94
C ILE A 230 -1.91 -17.69 29.79
N PRO A 231 -1.58 -16.89 28.75
CA PRO A 231 -2.46 -16.68 27.60
C PRO A 231 -2.72 -17.97 26.82
N LEU A 232 -1.69 -18.80 26.64
CA LEU A 232 -1.79 -20.09 25.96
C LEU A 232 -2.71 -21.04 26.73
N ARG A 233 -2.55 -21.12 28.07
CA ARG A 233 -3.39 -21.98 28.92
C ARG A 233 -4.84 -21.55 28.89
N ARG A 234 -5.09 -20.24 29.01
CA ARG A 234 -6.44 -19.69 28.95
C ARG A 234 -7.11 -20.02 27.63
N PHE A 235 -6.40 -19.83 26.51
CA PHE A 235 -6.92 -20.15 25.19
C PHE A 235 -7.38 -21.61 25.13
N VAL A 236 -6.48 -22.57 25.38
CA VAL A 236 -6.77 -24.02 25.35
C VAL A 236 -7.96 -24.39 26.25
N LEU A 237 -7.99 -23.91 27.50
CA LEU A 237 -9.06 -24.21 28.44
C LEU A 237 -10.44 -23.69 28.00
N THR A 238 -10.47 -22.61 27.22
CA THR A 238 -11.73 -22.00 26.75
C THR A 238 -12.22 -22.54 25.41
N VAL A 239 -11.40 -23.32 24.68
CA VAL A 239 -11.74 -23.82 23.34
C VAL A 239 -13.08 -24.57 23.29
N PRO A 240 -13.38 -25.54 24.18
CA PRO A 240 -14.68 -26.24 24.13
C PRO A 240 -15.87 -25.29 24.32
N THR A 241 -15.75 -24.32 25.24
CA THR A 241 -16.79 -23.31 25.48
C THR A 241 -16.95 -22.38 24.27
N GLN A 242 -15.85 -21.97 23.64
CA GLN A 242 -15.87 -21.18 22.41
C GLN A 242 -16.50 -21.96 21.25
N ALA A 243 -16.22 -23.25 21.13
CA ALA A 243 -16.82 -24.11 20.12
C ALA A 243 -18.33 -24.22 20.28
N ILE A 244 -18.84 -24.32 21.52
CA ILE A 244 -20.29 -24.29 21.80
C ILE A 244 -20.92 -22.98 21.31
N GLU A 245 -20.26 -21.84 21.57
CA GLU A 245 -20.77 -20.53 21.15
C GLU A 245 -20.76 -20.37 19.63
N VAL A 246 -19.68 -20.79 18.97
CA VAL A 246 -19.56 -20.79 17.49
C VAL A 246 -20.62 -21.68 16.86
N LEU A 247 -20.82 -22.90 17.37
CA LEU A 247 -21.86 -23.82 16.90
C LEU A 247 -23.30 -23.31 17.09
N ARG A 248 -23.49 -22.33 17.97
CA ARG A 248 -24.79 -21.69 18.23
C ARG A 248 -25.02 -20.47 17.36
N THR A 249 -23.99 -19.68 17.09
CA THR A 249 -24.11 -18.37 16.45
C THR A 249 -23.59 -18.36 15.02
N THR A 250 -22.37 -18.82 14.80
CA THR A 250 -21.67 -18.79 13.51
C THR A 250 -21.02 -20.15 13.18
N PRO A 251 -21.79 -21.22 12.90
CA PRO A 251 -21.24 -22.57 12.76
C PRO A 251 -20.16 -22.71 11.68
N ASP A 252 -20.22 -21.88 10.64
CA ASP A 252 -19.24 -21.82 9.54
C ASP A 252 -17.84 -21.37 10.00
N GLU A 253 -17.70 -20.77 11.18
CA GLU A 253 -16.41 -20.33 11.75
C GLU A 253 -15.71 -21.41 12.58
N LEU A 254 -16.36 -22.56 12.81
CA LEU A 254 -15.76 -23.68 13.54
C LEU A 254 -14.41 -24.14 12.96
N PRO A 255 -14.23 -24.27 11.62
CA PRO A 255 -12.92 -24.60 11.04
C PRO A 255 -11.84 -23.57 11.38
N THR A 256 -12.21 -22.29 11.53
CA THR A 256 -11.26 -21.23 11.92
C THR A 256 -10.77 -21.44 13.35
N LEU A 257 -11.70 -21.65 14.30
CA LEU A 257 -11.34 -21.95 15.69
C LEU A 257 -10.45 -23.19 15.79
N LEU A 258 -10.80 -24.28 15.11
CA LEU A 258 -10.01 -25.52 15.08
C LEU A 258 -8.65 -25.30 14.41
N GLY A 259 -8.58 -24.46 13.38
CA GLY A 259 -7.32 -24.05 12.75
C GLY A 259 -6.38 -23.34 13.71
N ARG A 260 -6.91 -22.49 14.60
CA ARG A 260 -6.11 -21.82 15.65
C ARG A 260 -5.56 -22.82 16.68
N VAL A 261 -6.36 -23.80 17.08
CA VAL A 261 -5.88 -24.90 17.95
C VAL A 261 -4.82 -25.75 17.25
N ALA A 262 -5.03 -26.06 15.97
CA ALA A 262 -4.05 -26.78 15.16
C ALA A 262 -2.74 -26.00 15.02
N SER A 263 -2.81 -24.67 14.88
CA SER A 263 -1.63 -23.81 14.79
C SER A 263 -0.81 -23.81 16.08
N LEU A 264 -1.46 -23.67 17.24
CA LEU A 264 -0.81 -23.81 18.55
C LEU A 264 -0.12 -25.18 18.69
N THR A 265 -0.84 -26.24 18.32
CA THR A 265 -0.34 -27.62 18.39
C THR A 265 0.88 -27.80 17.49
N ALA A 266 0.80 -27.32 16.26
CA ALA A 266 1.86 -27.39 15.26
C ALA A 266 3.11 -26.63 15.67
N ILE A 267 2.96 -25.38 16.15
CA ILE A 267 4.06 -24.59 16.69
C ILE A 267 4.69 -25.31 17.90
N GLY A 268 3.87 -25.85 18.80
CA GLY A 268 4.32 -26.65 19.93
C GLY A 268 5.17 -27.86 19.49
N MET A 269 4.75 -28.57 18.44
CA MET A 269 5.52 -29.67 17.86
C MET A 269 6.83 -29.18 17.24
N THR A 270 6.78 -28.15 16.39
CA THR A 270 7.92 -27.58 15.64
C THR A 270 9.04 -27.12 16.56
N TYR A 271 8.69 -26.41 17.62
CA TYR A 271 9.66 -25.86 18.58
C TYR A 271 9.88 -26.76 19.80
N LYS A 272 9.45 -28.02 19.74
CA LYS A 272 9.65 -29.03 20.80
C LYS A 272 9.11 -28.60 22.18
N ARG A 273 8.02 -27.84 22.19
CA ARG A 273 7.24 -27.50 23.39
C ARG A 273 6.14 -28.54 23.58
N GLU A 274 6.55 -29.75 24.00
CA GLU A 274 5.68 -30.94 24.05
C GLU A 274 4.39 -30.73 24.86
N ARG A 275 4.47 -30.02 25.98
CA ARG A 275 3.29 -29.66 26.80
C ARG A 275 2.20 -28.99 25.97
N TRP A 276 2.57 -27.97 25.18
CA TRP A 276 1.62 -27.19 24.39
C TRP A 276 1.06 -27.96 23.20
N ALA A 277 1.86 -28.85 22.62
CA ALA A 277 1.37 -29.78 21.62
C ALA A 277 0.33 -30.75 22.22
N LEU A 278 0.57 -31.30 23.41
CA LEU A 278 -0.38 -32.20 24.08
C LEU A 278 -1.68 -31.49 24.49
N GLU A 279 -1.56 -30.30 25.10
CA GLU A 279 -2.69 -29.45 25.49
C GLU A 279 -3.57 -29.07 24.28
N GLY A 280 -2.95 -28.76 23.13
CA GLY A 280 -3.69 -28.50 21.89
C GLY A 280 -4.46 -29.73 21.37
N VAL A 281 -3.87 -30.92 21.46
CA VAL A 281 -4.57 -32.18 21.13
C VAL A 281 -5.72 -32.45 22.11
N ASP A 282 -5.53 -32.17 23.40
CA ASP A 282 -6.58 -32.32 24.41
C ASP A 282 -7.74 -31.34 24.18
N ALA A 283 -7.46 -30.10 23.75
CA ALA A 283 -8.50 -29.16 23.34
C ALA A 283 -9.29 -29.64 22.11
N LEU A 284 -8.64 -30.20 21.09
CA LEU A 284 -9.33 -30.81 19.95
C LEU A 284 -10.22 -31.97 20.38
N LEU A 285 -9.74 -32.82 21.30
CA LEU A 285 -10.53 -33.90 21.88
C LEU A 285 -11.73 -33.36 22.67
N GLY A 286 -11.56 -32.27 23.42
CA GLY A 286 -12.64 -31.59 24.13
C GLY A 286 -13.75 -31.12 23.20
N VAL A 287 -13.41 -30.56 22.04
CA VAL A 287 -14.40 -30.18 21.01
C VAL A 287 -15.03 -31.41 20.37
N TYR A 288 -14.25 -32.44 20.09
CA TYR A 288 -14.74 -33.71 19.54
C TYR A 288 -15.83 -34.34 20.42
N SER A 289 -15.61 -34.37 21.73
CA SER A 289 -16.55 -34.94 22.70
C SER A 289 -17.88 -34.19 22.79
N LEU A 290 -17.97 -32.94 22.33
CA LEU A 290 -19.26 -32.22 22.24
C LEU A 290 -20.25 -32.94 21.32
N GLY A 291 -19.76 -33.69 20.32
CA GLY A 291 -20.62 -34.45 19.40
C GLY A 291 -21.47 -35.52 20.08
N GLU A 292 -21.03 -36.05 21.23
CA GLU A 292 -21.75 -37.09 21.98
C GLU A 292 -23.10 -36.59 22.51
N ASN A 293 -23.14 -35.32 22.94
CA ASN A 293 -24.29 -34.67 23.56
C ASN A 293 -24.66 -33.39 22.80
N LEU A 294 -24.44 -33.36 21.48
CA LEU A 294 -24.52 -32.12 20.71
C LEU A 294 -25.90 -31.48 20.77
N HIS A 295 -26.96 -32.27 20.53
CA HIS A 295 -28.34 -31.76 20.51
C HIS A 295 -28.90 -31.46 21.90
N THR A 296 -28.34 -32.05 22.96
CA THR A 296 -28.70 -31.71 24.35
C THR A 296 -27.97 -30.46 24.83
N THR A 297 -26.72 -30.27 24.40
CA THR A 297 -25.88 -29.11 24.75
C THR A 297 -26.25 -27.87 23.92
N ILE A 298 -26.60 -28.07 22.65
CA ILE A 298 -26.93 -27.02 21.68
C ILE A 298 -28.23 -27.41 20.95
N PRO A 299 -29.38 -27.12 21.56
CA PRO A 299 -30.67 -27.38 20.93
C PRO A 299 -30.79 -26.67 19.59
N ASN A 300 -31.35 -27.34 18.59
CA ASN A 300 -31.58 -26.81 17.22
C ASN A 300 -30.31 -26.38 16.45
N THR A 301 -29.12 -26.89 16.81
CA THR A 301 -27.93 -26.64 15.98
C THR A 301 -28.12 -27.19 14.55
N PRO A 302 -27.73 -26.44 13.51
CA PRO A 302 -27.80 -26.91 12.12
C PRO A 302 -26.72 -27.94 11.77
N VAL A 303 -25.74 -28.16 12.66
CA VAL A 303 -24.60 -29.06 12.45
C VAL A 303 -24.90 -30.44 13.02
N SER A 304 -24.64 -31.49 12.25
CA SER A 304 -24.74 -32.86 12.77
C SER A 304 -23.52 -33.24 13.60
N ALA A 305 -23.67 -34.18 14.54
CA ALA A 305 -22.53 -34.71 15.30
C ALA A 305 -21.43 -35.30 14.39
N ALA A 306 -21.83 -35.92 13.28
CA ALA A 306 -20.91 -36.46 12.28
C ALA A 306 -20.10 -35.37 11.56
N ASP A 307 -20.72 -34.23 11.24
CA ASP A 307 -20.04 -33.08 10.64
C ASP A 307 -19.04 -32.43 11.60
N LEU A 308 -19.41 -32.32 12.88
CA LEU A 308 -18.50 -31.84 13.92
C LEU A 308 -17.27 -32.75 14.04
N TRP A 309 -17.50 -34.06 14.15
CA TRP A 309 -16.40 -35.03 14.27
C TRP A 309 -15.48 -35.00 13.06
N ILE A 310 -16.00 -34.97 11.83
CA ILE A 310 -15.14 -34.95 10.65
C ILE A 310 -14.32 -33.66 10.55
N THR A 311 -14.92 -32.51 10.90
CA THR A 311 -14.21 -31.21 10.88
C THR A 311 -13.05 -31.18 11.87
N VAL A 312 -13.22 -31.78 13.06
CA VAL A 312 -12.11 -31.96 14.00
C VAL A 312 -11.05 -32.90 13.41
N LEU A 313 -11.47 -34.02 12.82
CA LEU A 313 -10.55 -35.00 12.23
C LEU A 313 -9.73 -34.44 11.06
N ASP A 314 -10.25 -33.49 10.27
CA ASP A 314 -9.49 -32.81 9.22
C ASP A 314 -8.20 -32.17 9.78
N HIS A 315 -8.33 -31.49 10.92
CA HIS A 315 -7.22 -30.83 11.60
C HIS A 315 -6.27 -31.84 12.26
N VAL A 316 -6.81 -32.93 12.81
CA VAL A 316 -6.01 -34.03 13.37
C VAL A 316 -5.17 -34.71 12.29
N TYR A 317 -5.72 -34.93 11.09
CA TYR A 317 -4.98 -35.49 9.96
C TYR A 317 -3.91 -34.54 9.45
N ALA A 318 -4.19 -33.23 9.41
CA ALA A 318 -3.20 -32.22 9.05
C ALA A 318 -2.01 -32.19 10.04
N LEU A 319 -2.30 -32.25 11.34
CA LEU A 319 -1.29 -32.38 12.40
C LEU A 319 -0.52 -33.70 12.31
N GLY A 320 -1.21 -34.81 12.00
CA GLY A 320 -0.58 -36.10 11.77
C GLY A 320 0.41 -36.07 10.60
N ALA A 321 0.05 -35.38 9.52
CA ALA A 321 0.95 -35.18 8.39
C ALA A 321 2.20 -34.38 8.78
N LEU A 322 2.05 -33.32 9.59
CA LEU A 322 3.19 -32.59 10.15
C LEU A 322 4.06 -33.50 11.04
N ALA A 323 3.45 -34.29 11.93
CA ALA A 323 4.16 -35.22 12.80
C ALA A 323 5.01 -36.22 12.00
N VAL A 324 4.49 -36.73 10.88
CA VAL A 324 5.22 -37.62 9.96
C VAL A 324 6.40 -36.89 9.31
N ARG A 325 6.20 -35.67 8.78
CA ARG A 325 7.29 -34.88 8.15
C ARG A 325 8.41 -34.58 9.15
N MET A 326 8.04 -34.27 10.38
CA MET A 326 8.96 -34.03 11.49
C MET A 326 9.58 -35.30 12.09
N ARG A 327 9.13 -36.50 11.67
CA ARG A 327 9.49 -37.80 12.28
C ARG A 327 9.17 -37.86 13.79
N ASN A 328 8.14 -37.15 14.24
CA ASN A 328 7.66 -37.16 15.62
C ASN A 328 6.68 -38.31 15.85
N TRP A 329 7.21 -39.54 15.89
CA TRP A 329 6.43 -40.76 16.09
C TRP A 329 5.64 -40.81 17.40
N PRO A 330 6.16 -40.33 18.55
CA PRO A 330 5.37 -40.25 19.78
C PRO A 330 4.11 -39.41 19.61
N MET A 331 4.22 -38.20 19.03
CA MET A 331 3.05 -37.34 18.79
C MET A 331 2.07 -37.96 17.78
N LEU A 332 2.58 -38.62 16.73
CA LEU A 332 1.72 -39.34 15.79
C LEU A 332 0.88 -40.41 16.49
N ARG A 333 1.47 -41.16 17.43
CA ARG A 333 0.74 -42.14 18.24
C ARG A 333 -0.31 -41.48 19.12
N VAL A 334 0.03 -40.36 19.75
CA VAL A 334 -0.91 -39.56 20.56
C VAL A 334 -2.11 -39.14 19.70
N LEU A 335 -1.87 -38.57 18.52
CA LEU A 335 -2.92 -38.16 17.59
C LEU A 335 -3.77 -39.34 17.08
N ALA A 336 -3.18 -40.53 16.92
CA ALA A 336 -3.90 -41.69 16.37
C ALA A 336 -4.78 -42.44 17.39
N ASP A 337 -4.35 -42.50 18.66
CA ASP A 337 -4.94 -43.36 19.71
C ASP A 337 -5.70 -42.56 20.78
N ARG A 338 -6.08 -41.29 20.54
CA ARG A 338 -6.97 -40.57 21.46
C ARG A 338 -8.33 -41.24 21.57
N ARG A 339 -8.84 -41.27 22.79
CA ARG A 339 -10.14 -41.86 23.17
C ARG A 339 -10.93 -40.84 23.98
N GLY A 340 -12.21 -40.70 23.68
CA GLY A 340 -13.17 -40.04 24.54
C GLY A 340 -13.63 -40.99 25.65
N THR A 341 -14.54 -40.49 26.49
CA THR A 341 -15.03 -41.19 27.68
C THR A 341 -16.31 -42.00 27.45
N ASP A 342 -16.90 -41.95 26.26
CA ASP A 342 -18.22 -42.51 25.97
C ASP A 342 -18.22 -43.94 25.38
N HIS A 343 -19.40 -44.57 25.42
CA HIS A 343 -19.67 -45.92 24.93
C HIS A 343 -19.34 -46.12 23.44
N GLY A 344 -19.41 -45.07 22.61
CA GLY A 344 -18.98 -45.11 21.20
C GLY A 344 -17.51 -45.52 21.01
N PHE A 345 -16.65 -45.24 22.01
CA PHE A 345 -15.24 -45.62 22.00
C PHE A 345 -14.99 -47.07 22.39
N HIS A 346 -15.90 -47.74 23.11
CA HIS A 346 -15.74 -49.15 23.47
C HIS A 346 -15.71 -50.08 22.26
N SER A 347 -16.44 -49.74 21.19
CA SER A 347 -16.49 -50.54 19.96
C SER A 347 -15.48 -50.08 18.89
N ASN A 348 -15.14 -48.79 18.86
CA ASN A 348 -14.32 -48.20 17.81
C ASN A 348 -12.86 -47.96 18.20
N GLY A 349 -12.51 -47.98 19.50
CA GLY A 349 -11.13 -47.96 19.98
C GLY A 349 -10.41 -46.61 19.90
N SER A 350 -10.61 -45.79 18.87
CA SER A 350 -10.03 -44.44 18.76
C SER A 350 -10.97 -43.44 18.08
N TRP A 351 -10.73 -42.15 18.31
CA TRP A 351 -11.53 -41.06 17.73
C TRP A 351 -11.48 -41.03 16.19
N LEU A 352 -10.36 -41.47 15.59
CA LEU A 352 -10.20 -41.56 14.14
C LEU A 352 -11.18 -42.60 13.58
N ARG A 353 -11.17 -43.81 14.15
CA ARG A 353 -12.06 -44.89 13.71
C ARG A 353 -13.52 -44.59 14.01
N HIS A 354 -13.81 -44.02 15.17
CA HIS A 354 -15.16 -43.60 15.53
C HIS A 354 -15.70 -42.55 14.56
N GLY A 355 -14.97 -41.45 14.36
CA GLY A 355 -15.42 -40.33 13.52
C GLY A 355 -15.53 -40.72 12.04
N LEU A 356 -14.59 -41.50 11.51
CA LEU A 356 -14.69 -42.04 10.15
C LEU A 356 -15.91 -42.94 9.95
N THR A 357 -16.19 -43.80 10.93
CA THR A 357 -17.35 -44.71 10.87
C THR A 357 -18.66 -43.92 10.94
N ALA A 358 -18.73 -42.92 11.82
CA ALA A 358 -19.89 -42.05 11.94
C ALA A 358 -20.13 -41.22 10.66
N ALA A 359 -19.07 -40.61 10.11
CA ALA A 359 -19.15 -39.84 8.86
C ALA A 359 -19.54 -40.72 7.66
N ALA A 360 -19.05 -41.96 7.59
CA ALA A 360 -19.46 -42.92 6.55
C ALA A 360 -20.95 -43.27 6.66
N ARG A 361 -21.45 -43.53 7.88
CA ARG A 361 -22.87 -43.83 8.13
C ARG A 361 -23.78 -42.64 7.82
N ALA A 362 -23.30 -41.43 8.07
CA ALA A 362 -24.00 -40.19 7.73
C ALA A 362 -23.88 -39.82 6.23
N GLY A 363 -23.10 -40.57 5.45
CA GLY A 363 -22.88 -40.29 4.03
C GLY A 363 -22.15 -38.96 3.81
N LEU A 364 -21.13 -38.62 4.58
CA LEU A 364 -20.43 -37.32 4.41
C LEU A 364 -19.30 -37.36 3.36
N PHE A 365 -18.99 -38.53 2.79
CA PHE A 365 -17.91 -38.69 1.80
C PHE A 365 -18.44 -38.67 0.36
N HIS A 366 -18.65 -37.49 -0.23
CA HIS A 366 -19.28 -37.39 -1.55
C HIS A 366 -18.39 -37.00 -2.75
N SER A 367 -17.08 -36.72 -2.58
CA SER A 367 -16.18 -36.59 -3.77
C SER A 367 -14.67 -36.49 -3.51
N SER A 368 -14.20 -36.06 -2.33
CA SER A 368 -12.76 -35.76 -2.13
C SER A 368 -12.11 -36.40 -0.90
N GLY A 369 -12.89 -36.99 0.01
CA GLY A 369 -12.39 -37.76 1.17
C GLY A 369 -11.62 -36.92 2.20
N LEU A 370 -11.38 -37.50 3.38
CA LEU A 370 -10.73 -36.83 4.51
C LEU A 370 -9.32 -36.29 4.19
N ILE A 371 -8.60 -36.95 3.28
CA ILE A 371 -7.25 -36.55 2.88
C ILE A 371 -7.25 -35.21 2.11
N ALA A 372 -8.26 -34.95 1.28
CA ALA A 372 -8.35 -33.69 0.54
C ALA A 372 -8.72 -32.52 1.47
N ALA A 373 -9.60 -32.75 2.45
CA ALA A 373 -9.95 -31.75 3.45
C ALA A 373 -8.77 -31.42 4.36
N ALA A 374 -8.03 -32.42 4.85
CA ALA A 374 -6.77 -32.22 5.57
C ALA A 374 -5.73 -31.45 4.75
N ARG A 375 -5.63 -31.70 3.44
CA ARG A 375 -4.74 -30.95 2.53
C ARG A 375 -5.13 -29.46 2.43
N ASN A 376 -6.42 -29.15 2.50
CA ASN A 376 -6.89 -27.76 2.51
C ASN A 376 -6.55 -27.05 3.82
N ALA A 377 -6.62 -27.75 4.97
CA ALA A 377 -6.18 -27.20 6.25
C ALA A 377 -4.67 -26.87 6.23
N VAL A 378 -3.83 -27.77 5.71
CA VAL A 378 -2.38 -27.54 5.55
C VAL A 378 -2.08 -26.30 4.68
N ARG A 379 -2.88 -26.02 3.66
CA ARG A 379 -2.67 -24.85 2.79
C ARG A 379 -3.04 -23.52 3.42
N ARG A 380 -3.93 -23.52 4.41
CA ARG A 380 -4.45 -22.30 5.06
C ARG A 380 -3.70 -21.94 6.33
N ILE A 381 -2.99 -22.89 6.91
CA ILE A 381 -2.29 -22.75 8.19
C ILE A 381 -0.81 -22.93 7.91
N GLU A 382 -0.05 -21.84 7.89
CA GLU A 382 1.38 -21.86 7.58
C GLU A 382 2.17 -22.71 8.58
N ALA A 383 1.77 -22.71 9.86
CA ALA A 383 2.37 -23.57 10.89
C ALA A 383 2.28 -25.08 10.58
N LEU A 384 1.39 -25.50 9.67
CA LEU A 384 1.22 -26.89 9.24
C LEU A 384 1.97 -27.23 7.94
N LEU A 385 2.78 -26.32 7.37
CA LEU A 385 3.72 -26.61 6.28
C LEU A 385 5.02 -27.17 6.85
#